data_AF-A0A485B6N5-F1
#
_entry.id   AF-A0A485B6N5-F1
#
_cell.length_a   1.000
_cell.length_b   1.000
_cell.length_c   1.000
_cell.angle_alpha   90.00
_cell.angle_beta   90.00
_cell.angle_gamma   90.00
#
_symmetry.space_group_name_H-M   'P 1'
#
loop_
_entity.id
_entity.type
_entity.pdbx_description
1 polymer ?
#
loop_
_entity_poly.entity_id
_entity_poly.type
_entity_poly.pdbx_seq_one_letter_code
_entity_poly.pdbx_strand_id
1 'polypeptide(L)' 'MVQYARRDDAILVDQAKCIGCKSCAVACPFGTMQIVLTPAKDGRVKASAHKCDLCHDRPAGPACVENWSG' A
#
# COMPACT_ATOMS: atom_id res chain seq x y z
N MET A 1 -3.17 13.74 -4.43
CA MET A 1 -1.85 13.61 -3.79
C MET A 1 -1.94 12.45 -2.82
N VAL A 2 -1.17 11.37 -3.03
CA VAL A 2 -1.15 10.24 -2.09
C VAL A 2 -0.48 10.71 -0.81
N GLN A 3 -1.18 10.53 0.31
CA GLN A 3 -0.67 10.86 1.63
C GLN A 3 0.05 9.63 2.17
N TYR A 4 1.29 9.83 2.62
CA TYR A 4 2.10 8.79 3.22
C TYR A 4 2.31 9.11 4.70
N ALA A 5 2.47 8.06 5.50
CA ALA A 5 2.88 8.16 6.89
C ALA A 5 4.20 7.40 7.05
N ARG A 6 5.15 7.97 7.79
CA ARG A 6 6.34 7.22 8.21
C ARG A 6 6.05 6.56 9.55
N ARG A 7 6.34 5.25 9.64
CA ARG A 7 6.33 4.50 10.90
C ARG A 7 7.54 3.59 10.90
N ASP A 8 8.41 3.79 11.88
CA ASP A 8 9.70 3.09 11.98
C ASP A 8 10.47 3.17 10.64
N ASP A 9 10.79 2.01 10.08
CA ASP A 9 11.49 1.85 8.80
C ASP A 9 10.55 1.70 7.60
N ALA A 10 9.24 1.82 7.83
CA ALA A 10 8.22 1.74 6.79
C ALA A 10 7.69 3.13 6.38
N ILE A 11 7.52 3.30 5.08
CA ILE A 11 6.61 4.31 4.53
C ILE A 11 5.27 3.62 4.28
N LEU A 12 4.18 4.14 4.82
CA LEU A 12 2.83 3.57 4.71
C LEU A 12 1.94 4.48 3.88
N VAL A 13 1.01 3.90 3.12
CA VAL A 13 -0.05 4.67 2.46
C VAL A 13 -1.15 4.93 3.47
N ASP A 14 -1.50 6.19 3.69
CA ASP A 14 -2.67 6.55 4.49
C ASP A 14 -3.94 6.27 3.67
N GLN A 15 -4.53 5.09 3.87
CA GLN A 15 -5.70 4.63 3.10
C GLN A 15 -6.96 5.48 3.32
N ALA A 16 -7.05 6.19 4.45
CA ALA A 16 -8.15 7.10 4.71
C ALA A 16 -8.06 8.35 3.82
N LYS A 17 -6.85 8.78 3.47
CA LYS A 17 -6.60 9.95 2.62
C LYS A 17 -6.26 9.59 1.16
N CYS A 18 -6.07 8.32 0.84
CA CYS A 18 -5.78 7.85 -0.50
C CYS A 18 -7.00 8.00 -1.43
N ILE A 19 -6.92 8.92 -2.39
CA ILE A 19 -7.98 9.20 -3.36
C ILE A 19 -7.88 8.40 -4.67
N GLY A 20 -6.89 7.50 -4.78
CA GLY A 20 -6.74 6.67 -5.99
C GLY A 20 -6.24 7.40 -7.24
N CYS A 21 -5.55 8.54 -7.10
CA CYS A 21 -5.06 9.34 -8.24
C CYS A 21 -3.90 8.73 -9.04
N LYS A 22 -3.36 7.57 -8.62
CA LYS A 22 -2.27 6.80 -9.27
C LYS A 22 -0.93 7.52 -9.46
N SER A 23 -0.79 8.78 -9.05
CA SER A 23 0.47 9.53 -9.17
C SER A 23 1.64 8.85 -8.48
N CYS A 24 1.41 8.16 -7.36
CA CYS A 24 2.43 7.38 -6.66
C CYS A 24 2.98 6.22 -7.49
N ALA A 25 2.14 5.57 -8.31
CA ALA A 25 2.56 4.46 -9.16
C ALA A 25 3.45 4.96 -10.31
N VAL A 26 3.14 6.13 -10.86
CA VAL A 26 3.98 6.79 -11.87
C VAL A 26 5.30 7.28 -11.27
N ALA A 27 5.27 7.82 -10.06
CA ALA A 27 6.45 8.37 -9.41
C ALA A 27 7.41 7.30 -8.85
N CYS A 28 6.96 6.07 -8.67
CA CYS A 28 7.78 5.01 -8.05
C CYS A 28 8.82 4.50 -9.05
N PRO A 29 10.13 4.68 -8.79
CA PRO A 29 11.18 4.23 -9.72
C PRO A 29 11.29 2.70 -9.79
N PHE A 30 10.79 2.00 -8.77
CA PHE A 30 10.83 0.54 -8.69
C PHE A 30 9.58 -0.14 -9.24
N GLY A 31 8.53 0.63 -9.57
CA GLY A 31 7.27 0.06 -10.07
C GLY A 31 6.52 -0.83 -9.07
N THR A 32 6.80 -0.72 -7.77
CA THR A 32 6.25 -1.64 -6.75
C THR A 32 4.89 -1.25 -6.20
N MET A 33 4.36 -0.09 -6.62
CA MET A 33 3.02 0.35 -6.22
C MET A 33 1.95 -0.44 -6.98
N GLN A 34 1.03 -1.04 -6.25
CA GLN A 34 -0.15 -1.71 -6.80
C GLN A 34 -1.38 -0.82 -6.67
N ILE A 35 -2.23 -0.82 -7.69
CA ILE A 35 -3.54 -0.16 -7.64
C ILE A 35 -4.61 -1.24 -7.53
N VAL A 36 -5.29 -1.26 -6.38
CA VAL A 36 -6.37 -2.21 -6.11
C VAL A 36 -7.70 -1.49 -6.32
N LEU A 37 -8.56 -2.11 -7.12
CA LEU A 37 -9.93 -1.66 -7.35
C LEU A 37 -10.86 -2.47 -6.47
N THR A 38 -11.67 -1.79 -5.66
CA THR A 38 -12.67 -2.40 -4.78
C THR A 38 -14.04 -1.82 -5.05
N PRO A 39 -15.14 -2.58 -4.91
CA PRO A 39 -16.49 -2.04 -5.00
C PRO A 39 -16.74 -0.99 -3.91
N ALA A 40 -17.35 0.14 -4.30
CA ALA A 40 -17.86 1.15 -3.37
C ALA A 40 -19.37 0.95 -3.13
N LYS A 41 -19.88 1.53 -2.04
CA LYS A 41 -21.28 1.34 -1.58
C LYS A 41 -22.34 1.84 -2.57
N ASP A 42 -21.97 2.66 -3.54
CA ASP A 42 -22.87 3.32 -4.49
C ASP A 42 -22.72 2.80 -5.92
N GLY A 43 -22.19 1.58 -6.09
CA GLY A 43 -21.98 0.97 -7.40
C GLY A 43 -20.77 1.51 -8.16
N ARG A 44 -20.03 2.47 -7.59
CA ARG A 44 -18.73 2.91 -8.13
C ARG A 44 -17.62 1.94 -7.72
N VAL A 45 -16.44 2.14 -8.27
CA VAL A 45 -15.20 1.48 -7.85
C VAL A 45 -14.29 2.46 -7.12
N LYS A 46 -13.74 2.05 -5.98
CA LYS A 46 -12.69 2.76 -5.27
C LYS A 46 -11.34 2.21 -5.70
N ALA A 47 -10.51 3.07 -6.29
CA ALA A 47 -9.10 2.79 -6.51
C ALA A 47 -8.29 3.16 -5.27
N SER A 48 -7.42 2.26 -4.82
CA SER A 48 -6.52 2.48 -3.68
C SER A 48 -5.11 2.02 -4.03
N ALA A 49 -4.11 2.77 -3.57
CA ALA A 49 -2.71 2.42 -3.76
C ALA A 49 -2.23 1.53 -2.61
N HIS A 50 -1.54 0.45 -2.95
CA HIS A 50 -0.97 -0.52 -2.03
C HIS A 50 0.50 -0.73 -2.36
N LYS A 51 1.29 -1.05 -1.35
CA LYS A 51 2.68 -1.46 -1.48
C LYS A 51 3.06 -2.30 -0.27
N CYS A 52 4.23 -2.94 -0.30
CA CYS A 52 4.79 -3.57 0.90
C CYS A 52 4.82 -2.56 2.06
N ASP A 53 4.22 -2.97 3.15
CA ASP A 53 4.00 -2.20 4.37
C ASP A 53 4.92 -2.69 5.51
N LEU A 54 5.88 -3.56 5.18
CA LEU A 54 6.74 -4.31 6.10
C LEU A 54 5.96 -5.12 7.15
N CYS A 55 4.73 -5.51 6.81
CA CYS A 55 3.80 -6.19 7.70
C CYS A 55 3.66 -5.46 9.05
N HIS A 56 3.50 -4.12 9.03
CA HIS A 56 3.51 -3.30 10.25
C HIS A 56 2.47 -3.70 11.30
N ASP A 57 1.36 -4.32 10.88
CA ASP A 57 0.30 -4.80 11.78
C ASP A 57 0.52 -6.25 12.25
N ARG A 58 1.61 -6.91 11.82
CA ARG A 58 1.92 -8.30 12.16
C ARG A 58 3.01 -8.35 13.26
N PRO A 59 2.70 -8.83 14.48
CA PRO A 59 3.69 -8.92 15.55
C PRO A 59 4.90 -9.82 15.24
N ALA A 60 4.70 -10.85 14.42
CA ALA A 60 5.76 -11.76 13.98
C ALA A 60 6.67 -11.16 12.89
N GLY A 61 6.48 -9.89 12.51
CA GLY A 61 7.27 -9.21 11.50
C GLY A 61 6.94 -9.63 10.06
N PRO A 62 7.81 -9.31 9.07
CA PRO A 62 7.55 -9.54 7.66
C PRO A 62 7.30 -11.02 7.32
N ALA A 63 6.13 -11.33 6.76
CA ALA A 63 5.75 -12.70 6.39
C ALA A 63 6.69 -13.32 5.34
N CYS A 64 7.24 -12.50 4.44
CA CYS A 64 8.20 -12.96 3.43
C CYS A 64 9.56 -13.36 4.02
N VAL A 65 9.91 -12.87 5.21
CA VAL A 65 11.13 -13.27 5.92
C VAL A 65 10.90 -14.59 6.66
N GLU A 66 9.75 -14.72 7.32
CA GLU A 66 9.39 -15.94 8.05
C GLU A 66 9.23 -17.15 7.12
N ASN A 67 8.56 -16.97 5.98
CA ASN A 67 8.29 -18.04 5.01
C ASN A 67 9.42 -18.23 4.00
N TRP A 68 10.60 -17.66 4.25
CA TRP A 68 11.77 -17.86 3.39
C TRP A 68 12.24 -19.31 3.49
N SER A 69 12.12 -20.07 2.40
CA SER A 69 12.51 -21.49 2.35
C SER A 69 13.88 -21.77 1.74
N GLY A 70 14.67 -20.74 1.41
CA GLY A 70 15.95 -20.89 0.70
C GLY A 70 15.80 -20.94 -0.81
#